data_AF-A0A7W1RCK2-F1
#
_entry.id   AF-A0A7W1RCK2-F1
#
_cell.length_a   1.000
_cell.length_b   1.000
_cell.length_c   1.000
_cell.angle_alpha   90.00
_cell.angle_beta   90.00
_cell.angle_gamma   90.00
#
_symmetry.space_group_name_H-M   'P 1'
#
loop_
_entity.id
_entity.type
_entity.pdbx_description
1 polymer ?
#
loop_
_entity_poly.entity_id
_entity_poly.type
_entity_poly.pdbx_seq_one_letter_code
_entity_poly.pdbx_strand_id
1 'polypeptide(L)'
;MPHDALTGAAGGAACGDLIRVSLTLDPSSAEGQIADAGFDASGCGATIAAGSAVVSMVRATPLLDAARIGAEEIAAELGGLSPGKRHAAELAADALHRALGQAAREQAGLQPHPGRTLVAMSGGVDSAVAALLIAEGGAEPVGVTLELWSDPENDGELSCCSAQAVRGARALAHGLGMAHLSIDLRAEFRAGVVTGWLEDHAAGLTPNPCVRCNGSVRLDAMLELADRLGSETLATGHYARVSGEAPEPLLRTAADLAKDQSYVLCGLAASSLARLRFPLGELHKPQVRELAQRAGMAVAGKRDSQDLCFLAGTRQSAFLERHAGLGRRPGAILDERGETLGEHAGAHVYTVGQRHGLGISAPEPLYVLSTDSIANTVTVGPRERLLARELIVGGAILHRDAGAVDGVRVRAHGRRFPCRVPEPRAAGWHERLRLELAEPAERTAPGQVACLYRGEVVVGYGTIAA
;
A
#
# COMPACT_ATOMS: atom_id res chain seq x y z
N MET A 1 -28.62 4.84 20.71
CA MET A 1 -27.81 4.07 19.75
C MET A 1 -28.38 2.67 19.64
N PRO A 2 -28.42 2.06 18.45
CA PRO A 2 -28.89 0.69 18.27
C PRO A 2 -27.99 -0.33 18.98
N HIS A 3 -28.55 -1.48 19.35
CA HIS A 3 -27.78 -2.62 19.88
C HIS A 3 -26.94 -3.24 18.74
N ASP A 4 -25.71 -3.68 19.03
CA ASP A 4 -24.75 -4.21 18.04
C ASP A 4 -24.38 -3.27 16.88
N ALA A 5 -24.55 -1.96 17.06
CA ALA A 5 -24.26 -0.97 16.04
C ALA A 5 -22.76 -0.70 15.87
N LEU A 6 -22.32 -0.63 14.63
CA LEU A 6 -20.97 -0.18 14.28
C LEU A 6 -20.95 1.33 14.32
N THR A 7 -19.91 1.89 14.93
CA THR A 7 -19.86 3.31 15.25
C THR A 7 -18.63 3.98 14.68
N GLY A 8 -18.87 4.97 13.83
CA GLY A 8 -17.86 5.89 13.36
C GLY A 8 -17.91 7.20 14.13
N ALA A 9 -16.75 7.79 14.39
CA ALA A 9 -16.62 9.07 15.10
C ALA A 9 -15.70 10.04 14.36
N ALA A 10 -16.01 11.34 14.42
CA ALA A 10 -15.18 12.40 13.85
C ALA A 10 -15.25 13.67 14.73
N GLY A 11 -14.12 14.41 14.83
CA GLY A 11 -14.04 15.68 15.56
C GLY A 11 -12.87 15.77 16.55
N GLY A 12 -12.93 16.77 17.45
CA GLY A 12 -12.10 16.85 18.66
C GLY A 12 -10.83 17.72 18.63
N ALA A 13 -10.37 18.25 17.49
CA ALA A 13 -9.04 18.89 17.42
C ALA A 13 -8.99 20.40 17.11
N ALA A 14 -10.11 21.07 16.77
CA ALA A 14 -10.07 22.51 16.43
C ALA A 14 -11.31 23.33 16.85
N CYS A 15 -12.53 22.82 16.62
CA CYS A 15 -13.78 23.51 16.95
C CYS A 15 -14.46 23.02 18.24
N GLY A 16 -13.96 21.92 18.83
CA GLY A 16 -14.61 21.24 19.95
C GLY A 16 -15.81 20.36 19.54
N ASP A 17 -16.24 20.42 18.28
CA ASP A 17 -17.32 19.57 17.79
C ASP A 17 -16.86 18.11 17.70
N LEU A 18 -17.75 17.21 18.09
CA LEU A 18 -17.60 15.76 18.02
C LEU A 18 -18.94 15.17 17.58
N ILE A 19 -18.89 14.24 16.64
CA ILE A 19 -20.04 13.50 16.17
C ILE A 19 -19.73 12.01 16.09
N ARG A 20 -20.70 11.20 16.46
CA ARG A 20 -20.72 9.75 16.35
C ARG A 20 -21.95 9.34 15.56
N VAL A 21 -21.77 8.46 14.60
CA VAL A 21 -22.84 7.85 13.82
C VAL A 21 -22.74 6.35 14.02
N SER A 22 -23.86 5.72 14.34
CA SER A 22 -23.97 4.29 14.59
C SER A 22 -25.01 3.69 13.66
N LEU A 23 -24.72 2.53 13.06
CA LEU A 23 -25.66 1.84 12.18
C LEU A 23 -25.55 0.32 12.27
N THR A 24 -26.61 -0.37 11.85
CA THR A 24 -26.66 -1.84 11.69
C THR A 24 -27.14 -2.20 10.30
N LEU A 25 -26.65 -3.32 9.76
CA LEU A 25 -27.15 -3.87 8.51
C LEU A 25 -28.19 -4.96 8.78
N ASP A 26 -29.20 -5.06 7.92
CA ASP A 26 -30.11 -6.20 7.89
C ASP A 26 -29.37 -7.42 7.30
N PRO A 27 -29.12 -8.48 8.09
CA PRO A 27 -28.39 -9.66 7.62
C PRO A 27 -29.17 -10.47 6.57
N SER A 28 -30.47 -10.25 6.43
CA SER A 28 -31.30 -10.90 5.41
C SER A 28 -31.33 -10.15 4.08
N SER A 29 -30.79 -8.93 4.03
CA SER A 29 -30.81 -8.09 2.85
C SER A 29 -29.72 -8.45 1.86
N ALA A 30 -30.10 -8.73 0.61
CA ALA A 30 -29.16 -8.99 -0.49
C ALA A 30 -28.23 -7.82 -0.81
N GLU A 31 -28.65 -6.59 -0.51
CA GLU A 31 -27.92 -5.35 -0.77
C GLU A 31 -27.41 -4.69 0.53
N GLY A 32 -27.57 -5.37 1.67
CA GLY A 32 -27.13 -4.86 2.97
C GLY A 32 -27.84 -3.57 3.34
N GLN A 33 -29.18 -3.58 3.33
CA GLN A 33 -29.98 -2.44 3.79
C GLN A 33 -29.63 -2.06 5.23
N ILE A 34 -29.53 -0.75 5.49
CA ILE A 34 -29.32 -0.23 6.84
C ILE A 34 -30.62 -0.36 7.63
N ALA A 35 -30.62 -1.26 8.62
CA ALA A 35 -31.80 -1.62 9.41
C ALA A 35 -32.15 -0.54 10.45
N ASP A 36 -31.15 -0.02 11.16
CA ASP A 36 -31.30 1.09 12.09
C ASP A 36 -30.05 1.97 12.09
N ALA A 37 -30.24 3.25 12.43
CA ALA A 37 -29.16 4.23 12.50
C ALA A 37 -29.42 5.27 13.60
N GLY A 38 -28.37 5.68 14.30
CA GLY A 38 -28.44 6.70 15.34
C GLY A 38 -27.22 7.61 15.30
N PHE A 39 -27.30 8.73 16.00
CA PHE A 39 -26.16 9.63 16.17
C PHE A 39 -26.10 10.19 17.59
N ASP A 40 -24.90 10.62 17.99
CA ASP A 40 -24.62 11.41 19.19
C ASP A 40 -23.65 12.51 18.78
N ALA A 41 -23.96 13.75 19.14
CA ALA A 41 -23.20 14.91 18.72
C ALA A 41 -23.10 15.94 19.83
N SER A 42 -21.89 16.45 20.05
CA SER A 42 -21.60 17.58 20.93
C SER A 42 -20.92 18.67 20.14
N GLY A 43 -21.39 19.91 20.24
CA GLY A 43 -20.84 21.01 19.46
C GLY A 43 -21.88 22.03 19.03
N CYS A 44 -21.64 22.70 17.90
CA CYS A 44 -22.59 23.67 17.38
C CYS A 44 -23.88 23.03 16.83
N GLY A 45 -24.97 23.82 16.76
CA GLY A 45 -26.27 23.34 16.27
C GLY A 45 -26.24 22.78 14.85
N ALA A 46 -25.33 23.26 13.99
CA ALA A 46 -25.13 22.70 12.65
C ALA A 46 -24.62 21.25 12.69
N THR A 47 -23.79 20.90 13.68
CA THR A 47 -23.26 19.54 13.86
C THR A 47 -24.33 18.57 14.33
N ILE A 48 -25.20 19.01 15.25
CA ILE A 48 -26.38 18.23 15.67
C ILE A 48 -27.33 18.03 14.48
N ALA A 49 -27.61 19.10 13.71
CA ALA A 49 -28.45 19.01 12.53
C ALA A 49 -27.87 18.07 11.46
N ALA A 50 -26.56 18.14 11.20
CA ALA A 50 -25.88 17.26 10.25
C ALA A 50 -25.94 15.78 10.68
N GLY A 51 -25.79 15.48 11.97
CA GLY A 51 -25.97 14.11 12.47
C GLY A 51 -27.40 13.60 12.30
N SER A 52 -28.40 14.46 12.53
CA SER A 52 -29.80 14.12 12.28
C SER A 52 -30.08 13.88 10.80
N ALA A 53 -29.53 14.73 9.91
CA ALA A 53 -29.67 14.58 8.47
C ALA A 53 -29.10 13.24 7.98
N VAL A 54 -27.88 12.89 8.42
CA VAL A 54 -27.26 11.60 8.11
C VAL A 54 -28.18 10.43 8.46
N VAL A 55 -28.73 10.41 9.69
CA VAL A 55 -29.60 9.31 10.11
C VAL A 55 -30.87 9.22 9.27
N SER A 56 -31.48 10.35 8.91
CA SER A 56 -32.65 10.38 8.03
C SER A 56 -32.34 9.86 6.63
N MET A 57 -31.17 10.20 6.07
CA MET A 57 -30.79 9.83 4.70
C MET A 57 -30.40 8.34 4.55
N VAL A 58 -29.89 7.71 5.60
CA VAL A 58 -29.31 6.36 5.52
C VAL A 58 -30.27 5.25 5.96
N ARG A 59 -31.32 5.56 6.73
CA ARG A 59 -32.28 4.54 7.18
C ARG A 59 -32.97 3.87 5.99
N ALA A 60 -33.01 2.54 6.00
CA ALA A 60 -33.59 1.71 4.93
C ALA A 60 -32.93 1.90 3.54
N THR A 61 -31.73 2.46 3.49
CA THR A 61 -30.94 2.63 2.28
C THR A 61 -29.93 1.47 2.12
N PRO A 62 -29.67 0.95 0.91
CA PRO A 62 -28.61 -0.02 0.67
C PRO A 62 -27.23 0.51 1.09
N LEU A 63 -26.34 -0.38 1.54
CA LEU A 63 -24.99 -0.02 2.03
C LEU A 63 -24.20 0.85 1.03
N LEU A 64 -24.19 0.44 -0.24
CA LEU A 64 -23.42 1.14 -1.28
C LEU A 64 -24.06 2.48 -1.68
N ASP A 65 -25.38 2.62 -1.55
CA ASP A 65 -26.07 3.88 -1.77
C ASP A 65 -25.78 4.87 -0.64
N ALA A 66 -25.80 4.40 0.62
CA ALA A 66 -25.39 5.22 1.76
C ALA A 66 -23.93 5.67 1.65
N ALA A 67 -23.06 4.83 1.07
CA ALA A 67 -21.66 5.16 0.79
C ALA A 67 -21.46 6.21 -0.33
N ARG A 68 -22.52 6.64 -1.03
CA ARG A 68 -22.51 7.78 -1.95
C ARG A 68 -22.81 9.13 -1.26
N ILE A 69 -23.25 9.11 0.00
CA ILE A 69 -23.59 10.34 0.73
C ILE A 69 -22.30 11.01 1.22
N GLY A 70 -22.05 12.23 0.75
CA GLY A 70 -20.94 13.08 1.15
C GLY A 70 -21.39 14.34 1.90
N ALA A 71 -20.44 15.24 2.13
CA ALA A 71 -20.69 16.49 2.85
C ALA A 71 -21.64 17.43 2.08
N GLU A 72 -21.60 17.40 0.74
CA GLU A 72 -22.47 18.22 -0.10
C GLU A 72 -23.92 17.74 -0.03
N GLU A 73 -24.17 16.43 -0.07
CA GLU A 73 -25.52 15.86 0.06
C GLU A 73 -26.10 16.14 1.45
N ILE A 74 -25.29 16.00 2.51
CA ILE A 74 -25.71 16.33 3.89
C ILE A 74 -26.01 17.82 4.01
N ALA A 75 -25.19 18.69 3.42
CA ALA A 75 -25.45 20.12 3.43
C ALA A 75 -26.73 20.47 2.65
N ALA A 76 -26.98 19.81 1.52
CA ALA A 76 -28.18 20.00 0.72
C ALA A 76 -29.46 19.56 1.45
N GLU A 77 -29.42 18.43 2.16
CA GLU A 77 -30.53 17.94 3.00
C GLU A 77 -30.92 18.98 4.09
N LEU A 78 -29.95 19.75 4.57
CA LEU A 78 -30.18 20.83 5.54
C LEU A 78 -30.68 22.15 4.91
N GLY A 79 -30.93 22.18 3.59
CA GLY A 79 -31.26 23.41 2.85
C GLY A 79 -30.06 24.31 2.59
N GLY A 80 -28.85 23.74 2.68
CA GLY A 80 -27.57 24.45 2.57
C GLY A 80 -26.97 24.82 3.92
N LEU A 81 -25.64 24.99 3.94
CA LEU A 81 -24.90 25.46 5.11
C LEU A 81 -24.09 26.70 4.76
N SER A 82 -24.02 27.65 5.70
CA SER A 82 -23.14 28.80 5.54
C SER A 82 -21.67 28.35 5.48
N PRO A 83 -20.76 29.12 4.83
CA PRO A 83 -19.37 28.72 4.67
C PRO A 83 -18.67 28.32 5.98
N GLY A 84 -18.93 29.04 7.07
CA GLY A 84 -18.38 28.74 8.40
C GLY A 84 -18.99 27.54 9.12
N LYS A 85 -20.03 26.91 8.54
CA LYS A 85 -20.71 25.73 9.10
C LYS A 85 -20.59 24.48 8.24
N ARG A 86 -19.98 24.57 7.04
CA ARG A 86 -19.75 23.41 6.16
C ARG A 86 -18.97 22.28 6.82
N HIS A 87 -18.06 22.62 7.72
CA HIS A 87 -17.32 21.64 8.51
C HIS A 87 -18.22 20.66 9.29
N ALA A 88 -19.42 21.08 9.70
CA ALA A 88 -20.38 20.19 10.38
C ALA A 88 -20.80 19.01 9.48
N ALA A 89 -21.05 19.27 8.19
CA ALA A 89 -21.38 18.23 7.22
C ALA A 89 -20.16 17.33 6.92
N GLU A 90 -18.96 17.88 6.89
CA GLU A 90 -17.72 17.10 6.73
C GLU A 90 -17.51 16.14 7.90
N LEU A 91 -17.69 16.60 9.15
CA LEU A 91 -17.59 15.75 10.33
C LEU A 91 -18.65 14.65 10.31
N ALA A 92 -19.89 14.98 9.96
CA ALA A 92 -20.97 14.01 9.86
C ALA A 92 -20.70 12.96 8.77
N ALA A 93 -20.18 13.37 7.60
CA ALA A 93 -19.75 12.46 6.55
C ALA A 93 -18.59 11.56 7.01
N ASP A 94 -17.58 12.11 7.68
CA ASP A 94 -16.45 11.32 8.19
C ASP A 94 -16.90 10.29 9.24
N ALA A 95 -17.81 10.66 10.15
CA ALA A 95 -18.38 9.71 11.10
C ALA A 95 -19.23 8.64 10.41
N LEU A 96 -20.09 9.01 9.46
CA LEU A 96 -20.88 8.07 8.67
C LEU A 96 -19.99 7.05 7.96
N HIS A 97 -18.98 7.51 7.22
CA HIS A 97 -18.14 6.63 6.40
C HIS A 97 -17.25 5.70 7.24
N ARG A 98 -16.85 6.11 8.45
CA ARG A 98 -16.21 5.21 9.42
C ARG A 98 -17.16 4.11 9.90
N ALA A 99 -18.43 4.44 10.14
CA ALA A 99 -19.45 3.47 10.51
C ALA A 99 -19.76 2.49 9.36
N LEU A 100 -19.91 3.00 8.13
CA LEU A 100 -20.12 2.20 6.92
C LEU A 100 -18.93 1.28 6.64
N GLY A 101 -17.70 1.76 6.83
CA GLY A 101 -16.49 0.97 6.67
C GLY A 101 -16.42 -0.22 7.64
N GLN A 102 -16.75 0.01 8.92
CA GLN A 102 -16.87 -1.07 9.91
C GLN A 102 -17.98 -2.05 9.54
N ALA A 103 -19.16 -1.55 9.15
CA ALA A 103 -20.28 -2.40 8.76
C ALA A 103 -19.97 -3.25 7.51
N ALA A 104 -19.29 -2.67 6.52
CA ALA A 104 -18.81 -3.39 5.33
C ALA A 104 -17.81 -4.50 5.68
N ARG A 105 -16.98 -4.27 6.70
CA ARG A 105 -15.97 -5.23 7.15
C ARG A 105 -16.56 -6.34 8.02
N GLU A 106 -17.52 -6.03 8.89
CA GLU A 106 -17.98 -6.93 9.94
C GLU A 106 -19.33 -7.57 9.67
N GLN A 107 -20.25 -6.86 9.02
CA GLN A 107 -21.65 -7.29 8.84
C GLN A 107 -22.05 -7.53 7.38
N ALA A 108 -21.36 -6.94 6.40
CA ALA A 108 -21.77 -7.08 5.00
C ALA A 108 -21.56 -8.52 4.49
N GLY A 109 -22.58 -8.98 3.76
CA GLY A 109 -22.61 -10.23 3.00
C GLY A 109 -23.49 -10.04 1.77
N LEU A 110 -23.13 -9.07 0.92
CA LEU A 110 -23.90 -8.72 -0.25
C LEU A 110 -23.92 -9.88 -1.25
N GLN A 111 -25.02 -10.03 -1.99
CA GLN A 111 -25.08 -11.01 -3.06
C GLN A 111 -24.04 -10.69 -4.15
N PRO A 112 -23.39 -11.71 -4.73
CA PRO A 112 -22.46 -11.51 -5.84
C PRO A 112 -23.12 -10.75 -6.98
N HIS A 113 -22.47 -9.69 -7.45
CA HIS A 113 -22.92 -8.88 -8.57
C HIS A 113 -21.94 -9.02 -9.74
N PRO A 114 -22.32 -9.75 -10.81
CA PRO A 114 -21.50 -9.86 -12.01
C PRO A 114 -21.22 -8.46 -12.57
N GLY A 115 -19.96 -8.09 -12.72
CA GLY A 115 -19.57 -6.75 -13.19
C GLY A 115 -19.35 -5.70 -12.09
N ARG A 116 -19.50 -6.02 -10.79
CA ARG A 116 -19.03 -5.14 -9.73
C ARG A 116 -17.53 -5.29 -9.50
N THR A 117 -16.82 -4.16 -9.44
CA THR A 117 -15.37 -4.10 -9.25
C THR A 117 -15.04 -3.21 -8.07
N LEU A 118 -14.36 -3.76 -7.06
CA LEU A 118 -13.78 -2.96 -6.00
C LEU A 118 -12.55 -2.24 -6.55
N VAL A 119 -12.39 -0.95 -6.29
CA VAL A 119 -11.28 -0.13 -6.80
C VAL A 119 -10.49 0.44 -5.64
N ALA A 120 -9.20 0.08 -5.56
CA ALA A 120 -8.29 0.61 -4.54
C ALA A 120 -7.93 2.08 -4.84
N MET A 121 -8.40 3.00 -3.99
CA MET A 121 -8.23 4.44 -4.15
C MET A 121 -7.30 5.02 -3.08
N SER A 122 -6.09 5.44 -3.50
CA SER A 122 -5.07 6.03 -2.61
C SER A 122 -5.10 7.57 -2.60
N GLY A 123 -6.11 8.19 -3.22
CA GLY A 123 -6.17 9.66 -3.40
C GLY A 123 -5.12 10.22 -4.37
N GLY A 124 -4.53 9.36 -5.21
CA GLY A 124 -3.57 9.73 -6.25
C GLY A 124 -4.16 9.62 -7.66
N VAL A 125 -3.46 10.21 -8.63
CA VAL A 125 -3.89 10.23 -10.04
C VAL A 125 -4.07 8.82 -10.62
N ASP A 126 -3.19 7.89 -10.27
CA ASP A 126 -3.21 6.53 -10.84
C ASP A 126 -4.46 5.76 -10.45
N SER A 127 -4.81 5.75 -9.15
CA SER A 127 -6.02 5.09 -8.69
C SER A 127 -7.30 5.76 -9.20
N ALA A 128 -7.28 7.08 -9.39
CA ALA A 128 -8.43 7.82 -9.92
C ALA A 128 -8.70 7.47 -11.39
N VAL A 129 -7.65 7.43 -12.21
CA VAL A 129 -7.77 7.01 -13.62
C VAL A 129 -8.12 5.53 -13.71
N ALA A 130 -7.60 4.68 -12.83
CA ALA A 130 -8.03 3.29 -12.77
C ALA A 130 -9.54 3.17 -12.49
N ALA A 131 -10.08 3.96 -11.55
CA ALA A 131 -11.52 4.00 -11.28
C ALA A 131 -12.33 4.47 -12.49
N LEU A 132 -11.88 5.54 -13.16
CA LEU A 132 -12.50 6.04 -14.40
C LEU A 132 -12.55 4.97 -15.49
N LEU A 133 -11.43 4.28 -15.75
CA LEU A 133 -11.37 3.25 -16.80
C LEU A 133 -12.28 2.05 -16.50
N ILE A 134 -12.44 1.69 -15.21
CA ILE A 134 -13.41 0.66 -14.82
C ILE A 134 -14.85 1.15 -15.06
N ALA A 135 -15.17 2.40 -14.71
CA ALA A 135 -16.47 3.00 -14.95
C ALA A 135 -16.81 3.07 -16.46
N GLU A 136 -15.87 3.55 -17.28
CA GLU A 136 -16.01 3.63 -18.74
C GLU A 136 -16.11 2.25 -19.41
N GLY A 137 -15.53 1.22 -18.77
CA GLY A 137 -15.62 -0.17 -19.21
C GLY A 137 -16.97 -0.84 -18.96
N GLY A 138 -17.94 -0.14 -18.34
CA GLY A 138 -19.29 -0.64 -18.09
C GLY A 138 -19.44 -1.50 -16.83
N ALA A 139 -18.40 -1.58 -15.99
CA ALA A 139 -18.49 -2.21 -14.67
C ALA A 139 -19.14 -1.26 -13.65
N GLU A 140 -19.59 -1.79 -12.51
CA GLU A 140 -20.00 -1.02 -11.34
C GLU A 140 -18.80 -0.85 -10.39
N PRO A 141 -18.08 0.29 -10.40
CA PRO A 141 -16.95 0.49 -9.52
C PRO A 141 -17.40 0.92 -8.11
N VAL A 142 -16.80 0.28 -7.10
CA VAL A 142 -16.92 0.69 -5.69
C VAL A 142 -15.53 1.12 -5.21
N GLY A 143 -15.37 2.37 -4.80
CA GLY A 143 -14.11 2.88 -4.30
C GLY A 143 -13.82 2.40 -2.87
N VAL A 144 -12.58 2.01 -2.59
CA VAL A 144 -12.12 1.75 -1.23
C VAL A 144 -10.80 2.44 -0.93
N THR A 145 -10.69 3.05 0.23
CA THR A 145 -9.43 3.56 0.79
C THR A 145 -9.10 2.82 2.08
N LEU A 146 -7.85 2.39 2.22
CA LEU A 146 -7.38 1.75 3.46
C LEU A 146 -6.65 2.78 4.33
N GLU A 147 -7.05 2.89 5.60
CA GLU A 147 -6.31 3.59 6.63
C GLU A 147 -5.25 2.63 7.21
N LEU A 148 -3.99 2.80 6.82
CA LEU A 148 -2.91 1.86 7.17
C LEU A 148 -2.01 2.38 8.30
N TRP A 149 -1.80 3.69 8.38
CA TRP A 149 -0.88 4.25 9.37
C TRP A 149 -1.25 5.67 9.76
N SER A 150 -1.08 6.00 11.02
CA SER A 150 -1.21 7.35 11.56
C SER A 150 -0.11 7.57 12.59
N ASP A 151 0.71 8.58 12.38
CA ASP A 151 1.76 9.03 13.28
C ASP A 151 1.68 10.56 13.34
N PRO A 152 1.71 11.18 14.55
CA PRO A 152 1.66 12.64 14.69
C PRO A 152 2.77 13.39 13.96
N GLU A 153 3.93 12.77 13.72
CA GLU A 153 5.03 13.39 12.97
C GLU A 153 4.91 13.24 11.44
N ASN A 154 3.96 12.43 10.95
CA ASN A 154 3.78 12.26 9.52
C ASN A 154 3.14 13.49 8.89
N ASP A 155 3.62 13.82 7.69
CA ASP A 155 2.98 14.81 6.85
C ASP A 155 1.66 14.23 6.29
N GLY A 156 0.54 14.85 6.68
CA GLY A 156 -0.79 14.47 6.24
C GLY A 156 -1.00 14.57 4.72
N GLU A 157 -0.27 15.45 4.02
CA GLU A 157 -0.37 15.60 2.56
C GLU A 157 0.44 14.53 1.81
N LEU A 158 1.53 14.06 2.41
CA LEU A 158 2.38 13.00 1.84
C LEU A 158 1.85 11.60 2.15
N SER A 159 1.11 11.44 3.26
CA SER A 159 0.48 10.17 3.60
C SER A 159 -0.73 9.88 2.71
N CYS A 160 -0.68 8.77 1.98
CA CYS A 160 -1.77 8.30 1.12
C CYS A 160 -3.01 7.80 1.89
N CYS A 161 -2.93 7.72 3.22
CA CYS A 161 -3.99 7.24 4.10
C CYS A 161 -4.32 8.21 5.24
N SER A 162 -3.90 9.48 5.12
CA SER A 162 -4.32 10.53 6.05
C SER A 162 -5.83 10.78 5.96
N ALA A 163 -6.40 11.42 6.99
CA ALA A 163 -7.80 11.83 6.96
C ALA A 163 -8.13 12.72 5.73
N GLN A 164 -7.19 13.56 5.32
CA GLN A 164 -7.33 14.38 4.12
C GLN A 164 -7.27 13.55 2.83
N ALA A 165 -6.38 12.56 2.75
CA ALA A 165 -6.31 11.66 1.60
C ALA A 165 -7.59 10.82 1.46
N VAL A 166 -8.16 10.34 2.58
CA VAL A 166 -9.44 9.62 2.61
C VAL A 166 -10.58 10.51 2.11
N ARG A 167 -10.69 11.73 2.62
CA ARG A 167 -11.71 12.70 2.14
C ARG A 167 -11.54 13.02 0.66
N GLY A 168 -10.30 13.21 0.20
CA GLY A 168 -10.02 13.48 -1.22
C GLY A 168 -10.39 12.29 -2.12
N ALA A 169 -10.11 11.06 -1.69
CA ALA A 169 -10.49 9.85 -2.42
C ALA A 169 -12.02 9.68 -2.47
N ARG A 170 -12.71 9.96 -1.36
CA ARG A 170 -14.18 9.96 -1.28
C ARG A 170 -14.79 10.98 -2.24
N ALA A 171 -14.34 12.23 -2.18
CA ALA A 171 -14.84 13.30 -3.06
C ALA A 171 -14.61 12.96 -4.54
N LEU A 172 -13.48 12.34 -4.87
CA LEU A 172 -13.21 11.89 -6.23
C LEU A 172 -14.14 10.77 -6.67
N ALA A 173 -14.38 9.78 -5.81
CA ALA A 173 -15.32 8.70 -6.09
C ALA A 173 -16.75 9.24 -6.27
N HIS A 174 -17.21 10.12 -5.39
CA HIS A 174 -18.54 10.76 -5.48
C HIS A 174 -18.67 11.60 -6.74
N GLY A 175 -17.62 12.32 -7.15
CA GLY A 175 -17.58 13.05 -8.44
C GLY A 175 -17.68 12.15 -9.67
N LEU A 176 -17.37 10.86 -9.54
CA LEU A 176 -17.57 9.82 -10.57
C LEU A 176 -18.90 9.06 -10.39
N GLY A 177 -19.76 9.46 -9.44
CA GLY A 177 -21.01 8.76 -9.11
C GLY A 177 -20.81 7.43 -8.36
N MET A 178 -19.62 7.19 -7.82
CA MET A 178 -19.24 5.93 -7.21
C MET A 178 -19.46 5.93 -5.70
N ALA A 179 -19.86 4.78 -5.15
CA ALA A 179 -19.78 4.55 -3.71
C ALA A 179 -18.32 4.56 -3.24
N HIS A 180 -18.06 5.03 -2.02
CA HIS A 180 -16.73 5.00 -1.41
C HIS A 180 -16.78 4.50 0.03
N LEU A 181 -15.86 3.60 0.37
CA LEU A 181 -15.69 3.08 1.73
C LEU A 181 -14.26 3.34 2.22
N SER A 182 -14.13 3.59 3.53
CA SER A 182 -12.84 3.64 4.22
C SER A 182 -12.71 2.51 5.22
N ILE A 183 -11.65 1.70 5.12
CA ILE A 183 -11.41 0.58 6.02
C ILE A 183 -10.18 0.86 6.88
N ASP A 184 -10.33 0.79 8.20
CA ASP A 184 -9.22 0.84 9.13
C ASP A 184 -8.52 -0.52 9.20
N LEU A 185 -7.25 -0.53 8.83
CA LEU A 185 -6.34 -1.68 8.92
C LEU A 185 -5.05 -1.31 9.66
N ARG A 186 -5.07 -0.27 10.52
CA ARG A 186 -3.85 0.22 11.18
C ARG A 186 -3.20 -0.84 12.08
N ALA A 187 -4.00 -1.64 12.78
CA ALA A 187 -3.49 -2.68 13.67
C ALA A 187 -2.85 -3.83 12.88
N GLU A 188 -3.52 -4.28 11.83
CA GLU A 188 -3.10 -5.34 10.92
C GLU A 188 -1.86 -4.92 10.13
N PHE A 189 -1.82 -3.68 9.67
CA PHE A 189 -0.65 -3.12 9.00
C PHE A 189 0.56 -3.00 9.93
N ARG A 190 0.34 -2.56 11.18
CA ARG A 190 1.41 -2.54 12.18
C ARG A 190 1.96 -3.94 12.41
N ALA A 191 1.10 -4.91 12.66
CA ALA A 191 1.51 -6.28 12.94
C ALA A 191 2.16 -6.98 11.73
N GLY A 192 1.55 -6.88 10.54
CA GLY A 192 1.97 -7.62 9.34
C GLY A 192 3.08 -6.95 8.53
N VAL A 193 3.32 -5.65 8.70
CA VAL A 193 4.33 -4.92 7.92
C VAL A 193 5.34 -4.21 8.82
N VAL A 194 4.87 -3.33 9.70
CA VAL A 194 5.77 -2.41 10.42
C VAL A 194 6.61 -3.14 11.45
N THR A 195 6.03 -4.01 12.27
CA THR A 195 6.77 -4.75 13.31
C THR A 195 7.90 -5.58 12.71
N GLY A 196 7.62 -6.42 11.71
CA GLY A 196 8.66 -7.22 11.04
C GLY A 196 9.71 -6.36 10.32
N TRP A 197 9.32 -5.20 9.77
CA TRP A 197 10.28 -4.25 9.18
C TRP A 197 11.21 -3.67 10.24
N LEU A 198 10.71 -3.34 11.44
CA LEU A 198 11.52 -2.86 12.56
C LEU A 198 12.49 -3.94 13.07
N GLU A 199 12.02 -5.19 13.20
CA GLU A 199 12.82 -6.34 13.61
C GLU A 199 13.94 -6.64 12.59
N ASP A 200 13.63 -6.62 11.30
CA ASP A 200 14.60 -6.83 10.22
C ASP A 200 15.71 -5.75 10.27
N HIS A 201 15.37 -4.48 10.50
CA HIS A 201 16.37 -3.41 10.68
C HIS A 201 17.20 -3.59 11.95
N ALA A 202 16.60 -4.03 13.06
CA ALA A 202 17.34 -4.35 14.29
C ALA A 202 18.35 -5.48 14.06
N ALA A 203 18.01 -6.44 13.19
CA ALA A 203 18.89 -7.52 12.75
C ALA A 203 19.92 -7.10 11.68
N GLY A 204 19.97 -5.83 11.28
CA GLY A 204 20.92 -5.33 10.26
C GLY A 204 20.55 -5.72 8.83
N LEU A 205 19.32 -6.14 8.58
CA LEU A 205 18.80 -6.44 7.24
C LEU A 205 18.24 -5.16 6.59
N THR A 206 18.06 -5.20 5.27
CA THR A 206 17.39 -4.12 4.51
C THR A 206 16.09 -4.67 3.91
N PRO A 207 14.98 -4.68 4.66
CA PRO A 207 13.73 -5.28 4.22
C PRO A 207 13.02 -4.48 3.12
N ASN A 208 12.24 -5.17 2.27
CA ASN A 208 11.26 -4.54 1.39
C ASN A 208 9.83 -4.67 1.96
N PRO A 209 9.29 -3.62 2.61
CA PRO A 209 7.96 -3.71 3.23
C PRO A 209 6.82 -3.72 2.20
N CYS A 210 7.04 -3.22 0.98
CA CYS A 210 5.98 -3.11 -0.03
C CYS A 210 5.55 -4.48 -0.57
N VAL A 211 6.49 -5.41 -0.78
CA VAL A 211 6.18 -6.78 -1.22
C VAL A 211 5.33 -7.50 -0.16
N ARG A 212 5.69 -7.38 1.12
CA ARG A 212 4.90 -7.93 2.24
C ARG A 212 3.52 -7.27 2.34
N CYS A 213 3.48 -5.94 2.28
CA CYS A 213 2.24 -5.16 2.33
C CYS A 213 1.26 -5.54 1.21
N ASN A 214 1.72 -5.59 -0.05
CA ASN A 214 0.85 -5.93 -1.17
C ASN A 214 0.39 -7.38 -1.13
N GLY A 215 1.19 -8.31 -0.61
CA GLY A 215 0.79 -9.70 -0.41
C GLY A 215 -0.27 -9.83 0.68
N SER A 216 0.19 -9.98 1.93
CA SER A 216 -0.62 -10.54 3.01
C SER A 216 -1.45 -9.53 3.82
N VAL A 217 -1.39 -8.24 3.49
CA VAL A 217 -2.06 -7.19 4.30
C VAL A 217 -3.02 -6.38 3.48
N ARG A 218 -2.56 -5.83 2.36
CA ARG A 218 -3.31 -4.82 1.62
C ARG A 218 -4.28 -5.45 0.63
N LEU A 219 -3.79 -6.29 -0.28
CA LEU A 219 -4.62 -6.83 -1.36
C LEU A 219 -5.48 -7.99 -0.86
N ASP A 220 -4.98 -8.83 0.03
CA ASP A 220 -5.78 -9.90 0.63
C ASP A 220 -6.98 -9.34 1.43
N ALA A 221 -6.78 -8.31 2.26
CA ALA A 221 -7.88 -7.65 2.97
C ALA A 221 -8.88 -6.98 2.02
N MET A 222 -8.41 -6.42 0.89
CA MET A 222 -9.32 -5.88 -0.13
C MET A 222 -10.06 -6.96 -0.90
N LEU A 223 -9.46 -8.13 -1.13
CA LEU A 223 -10.15 -9.26 -1.76
C LEU A 223 -11.21 -9.86 -0.82
N GLU A 224 -10.93 -9.94 0.48
CA GLU A 224 -11.94 -10.31 1.48
C GLU A 224 -13.09 -9.29 1.51
N LEU A 225 -12.78 -7.99 1.48
CA LEU A 225 -13.80 -6.96 1.37
C LEU A 225 -14.58 -7.06 0.06
N ALA A 226 -13.91 -7.35 -1.05
CA ALA A 226 -14.57 -7.57 -2.33
C ALA A 226 -15.59 -8.71 -2.23
N ASP A 227 -15.26 -9.81 -1.54
CA ASP A 227 -16.21 -10.91 -1.28
C ASP A 227 -17.43 -10.45 -0.49
N ARG A 228 -17.21 -9.70 0.61
CA ARG A 228 -18.30 -9.16 1.44
C ARG A 228 -19.22 -8.18 0.69
N LEU A 229 -18.67 -7.46 -0.27
CA LEU A 229 -19.39 -6.50 -1.11
C LEU A 229 -19.94 -7.12 -2.40
N GLY A 230 -19.80 -8.44 -2.58
CA GLY A 230 -20.24 -9.13 -3.79
C GLY A 230 -19.51 -8.68 -5.07
N SER A 231 -18.31 -8.13 -4.94
CA SER A 231 -17.47 -7.70 -6.06
C SER A 231 -16.68 -8.86 -6.65
N GLU A 232 -16.80 -9.05 -7.95
CA GLU A 232 -16.14 -10.13 -8.67
C GLU A 232 -14.62 -9.91 -8.74
N THR A 233 -14.22 -8.66 -8.96
CA THR A 233 -12.81 -8.30 -9.18
C THR A 233 -12.35 -7.12 -8.32
N LEU A 234 -11.03 -7.00 -8.19
CA LEU A 234 -10.35 -5.88 -7.52
C LEU A 234 -9.43 -5.16 -8.52
N ALA A 235 -9.72 -3.90 -8.81
CA ALA A 235 -8.85 -3.04 -9.62
C ALA A 235 -7.92 -2.20 -8.75
N THR A 236 -6.68 -2.03 -9.21
CA THR A 236 -5.71 -1.14 -8.54
C THR A 236 -5.04 -0.22 -9.55
N GLY A 237 -4.56 0.93 -9.09
CA GLY A 237 -3.74 1.85 -9.90
C GLY A 237 -2.30 1.38 -10.11
N HIS A 238 -2.00 0.08 -9.99
CA HIS A 238 -0.65 -0.41 -10.24
C HIS A 238 -0.37 -0.57 -11.73
N TYR A 239 0.86 -0.25 -12.13
CA TYR A 239 1.40 -0.51 -13.45
C TYR A 239 1.96 -1.93 -13.48
N ALA A 240 1.10 -2.88 -13.84
CA ALA A 240 1.46 -4.28 -14.07
C ALA A 240 0.44 -4.90 -15.01
N ARG A 241 0.72 -6.11 -15.50
CA ARG A 241 -0.21 -6.88 -16.32
C ARG A 241 -0.35 -8.29 -15.76
N VAL A 242 -1.39 -8.98 -16.19
CA VAL A 242 -1.58 -10.41 -15.93
C VAL A 242 -1.41 -11.16 -17.24
N SER A 243 -0.73 -12.30 -17.20
CA SER A 243 -0.50 -13.19 -18.34
C SER A 243 -1.06 -14.56 -18.03
N GLY A 244 -1.77 -15.15 -19.01
CA GLY A 244 -2.46 -16.43 -18.85
C GLY A 244 -3.84 -16.27 -18.19
N GLU A 245 -4.54 -17.39 -18.03
CA GLU A 245 -5.86 -17.47 -17.42
C GLU A 245 -5.82 -18.31 -16.12
N ALA A 246 -6.93 -18.27 -15.38
CA ALA A 246 -7.13 -19.15 -14.23
C ALA A 246 -6.95 -20.64 -14.62
N PRO A 247 -6.44 -21.49 -13.72
CA PRO A 247 -6.13 -21.21 -12.31
C PRO A 247 -4.72 -20.68 -12.04
N GLU A 248 -3.87 -20.51 -13.07
CA GLU A 248 -2.46 -20.15 -12.90
C GLU A 248 -2.04 -18.87 -13.67
N PRO A 249 -2.73 -17.74 -13.45
CA PRO A 249 -2.27 -16.47 -13.99
C PRO A 249 -0.91 -16.09 -13.39
N LEU A 250 -0.06 -15.49 -14.21
CA LEU A 250 1.23 -14.97 -13.79
C LEU A 250 1.27 -13.46 -13.94
N LEU A 251 2.02 -12.82 -13.06
CA LEU A 251 2.29 -11.40 -13.13
C LEU A 251 3.23 -11.09 -14.30
N ARG A 252 2.95 -10.02 -15.03
CA ARG A 252 3.74 -9.54 -16.17
C ARG A 252 4.09 -8.07 -15.97
N THR A 253 5.25 -7.67 -16.49
CA THR A 253 5.66 -6.26 -16.46
C THR A 253 4.66 -5.37 -17.18
N ALA A 254 4.51 -4.12 -16.72
CA ALA A 254 3.75 -3.09 -17.43
C ALA A 254 4.34 -2.78 -18.81
N ALA A 255 3.55 -2.14 -19.68
CA ALA A 255 4.05 -1.54 -20.92
C ALA A 255 5.05 -0.41 -20.64
N ASP A 256 4.79 0.42 -19.62
CA ASP A 256 5.71 1.46 -19.16
C ASP A 256 6.73 0.89 -18.16
N LEU A 257 7.89 0.50 -18.67
CA LEU A 257 8.96 -0.08 -17.85
C LEU A 257 9.53 0.89 -16.80
N ALA A 258 9.40 2.21 -17.00
CA ALA A 258 9.85 3.20 -16.02
C ALA A 258 8.91 3.28 -14.80
N LYS A 259 7.66 2.86 -14.97
CA LYS A 259 6.65 2.80 -13.90
C LYS A 259 6.32 1.38 -13.45
N ASP A 260 6.88 0.35 -14.09
CA ASP A 260 6.59 -1.05 -13.79
C ASP A 260 6.67 -1.37 -12.30
N GLN A 261 5.57 -1.91 -11.77
CA GLN A 261 5.39 -2.28 -10.38
C GLN A 261 5.33 -3.80 -10.19
N SER A 262 5.67 -4.60 -11.21
CA SER A 262 5.68 -6.07 -11.08
C SER A 262 6.63 -6.57 -9.97
N TYR A 263 7.68 -5.83 -9.64
CA TYR A 263 8.58 -6.17 -8.52
C TYR A 263 7.86 -6.11 -7.16
N VAL A 264 7.12 -5.04 -6.88
CA VAL A 264 6.45 -4.88 -5.57
C VAL A 264 5.19 -5.74 -5.43
N LEU A 265 4.80 -6.41 -6.52
CA LEU A 265 3.66 -7.32 -6.61
C LEU A 265 4.09 -8.77 -6.82
N CYS A 266 5.39 -9.08 -6.90
CA CYS A 266 5.88 -10.40 -7.25
C CYS A 266 5.51 -11.51 -6.26
N GLY A 267 5.15 -11.13 -5.03
CA GLY A 267 4.72 -12.04 -3.97
C GLY A 267 3.23 -12.41 -3.99
N LEU A 268 2.48 -12.00 -5.01
CA LEU A 268 1.05 -12.29 -5.08
C LEU A 268 0.76 -13.74 -5.46
N ALA A 269 -0.24 -14.33 -4.80
CA ALA A 269 -0.74 -15.65 -5.13
C ALA A 269 -1.51 -15.64 -6.47
N ALA A 270 -1.48 -16.76 -7.18
CA ALA A 270 -2.22 -16.94 -8.44
C ALA A 270 -3.74 -16.74 -8.27
N SER A 271 -4.30 -17.16 -7.13
CA SER A 271 -5.70 -16.92 -6.76
C SER A 271 -6.03 -15.43 -6.66
N SER A 272 -5.15 -14.63 -6.04
CA SER A 272 -5.29 -13.18 -5.95
C SER A 272 -5.19 -12.54 -7.35
N LEU A 273 -4.20 -12.96 -8.15
CA LEU A 273 -4.00 -12.47 -9.53
C LEU A 273 -5.20 -12.76 -10.45
N ALA A 274 -5.91 -13.87 -10.26
CA ALA A 274 -7.10 -14.20 -11.07
C ALA A 274 -8.21 -13.15 -10.94
N ARG A 275 -8.32 -12.52 -9.77
CA ARG A 275 -9.33 -11.50 -9.46
C ARG A 275 -8.82 -10.07 -9.60
N LEU A 276 -7.52 -9.87 -9.69
CA LEU A 276 -6.93 -8.54 -9.84
C LEU A 276 -7.09 -8.01 -11.27
N ARG A 277 -7.29 -6.70 -11.37
CA ARG A 277 -7.28 -5.93 -12.61
C ARG A 277 -6.29 -4.78 -12.48
N PHE A 278 -5.52 -4.55 -13.54
CA PHE A 278 -4.54 -3.46 -13.62
C PHE A 278 -4.87 -2.57 -14.82
N PRO A 279 -5.86 -1.65 -14.71
CA PRO A 279 -6.30 -0.83 -15.84
C PRO A 279 -5.18 0.02 -16.48
N LEU A 280 -4.13 0.33 -15.71
CA LEU A 280 -3.00 1.12 -16.19
C LEU A 280 -1.88 0.27 -16.83
N GLY A 281 -2.03 -1.05 -16.88
CA GLY A 281 -0.97 -1.99 -17.29
C GLY A 281 -0.44 -1.78 -18.71
N GLU A 282 -1.28 -1.26 -19.61
CA GLU A 282 -0.94 -0.97 -21.01
C GLU A 282 -0.66 0.52 -21.26
N LEU A 283 -0.77 1.37 -20.24
CA LEU A 283 -0.64 2.81 -20.37
C LEU A 283 0.72 3.30 -19.88
N HIS A 284 1.23 4.33 -20.54
CA HIS A 284 2.35 5.12 -20.08
C HIS A 284 1.88 6.26 -19.19
N LYS A 285 2.70 6.64 -18.20
CA LYS A 285 2.35 7.69 -17.22
C LYS A 285 1.82 9.00 -17.84
N PRO A 286 2.37 9.50 -18.98
CA PRO A 286 1.82 10.70 -19.61
C PRO A 286 0.36 10.52 -20.07
N GLN A 287 0.01 9.35 -20.61
CA GLN A 287 -1.36 9.04 -21.05
C GLN A 287 -2.33 9.00 -19.86
N VAL A 288 -1.88 8.47 -18.72
CA VAL A 288 -2.65 8.48 -17.47
C VAL A 288 -2.91 9.91 -17.00
N ARG A 289 -1.91 10.80 -17.06
CA ARG A 289 -2.09 12.22 -16.71
C ARG A 289 -3.04 12.94 -17.67
N GLU A 290 -2.97 12.65 -18.96
CA GLU A 290 -3.89 13.20 -19.97
C GLU A 290 -5.34 12.75 -19.73
N LEU A 291 -5.56 11.47 -19.41
CA LEU A 291 -6.89 10.97 -19.03
C LEU A 291 -7.45 11.72 -17.82
N ALA A 292 -6.65 11.90 -16.77
CA ALA A 292 -7.06 12.65 -15.58
C ALA A 292 -7.42 14.11 -15.90
N GLN A 293 -6.65 14.76 -16.78
CA GLN A 293 -6.91 16.14 -17.21
C GLN A 293 -8.20 16.24 -18.04
N ARG A 294 -8.42 15.33 -18.99
CA ARG A 294 -9.63 15.29 -19.82
C ARG A 294 -10.89 15.04 -18.99
N ALA A 295 -10.78 14.22 -17.95
CA ALA A 295 -11.86 13.97 -16.99
C ALA A 295 -12.03 15.09 -15.95
N GLY A 296 -11.26 16.19 -16.01
CA GLY A 296 -11.38 17.31 -15.08
C GLY A 296 -11.01 16.97 -13.63
N MET A 297 -10.22 15.92 -13.40
CA MET A 297 -9.90 15.46 -12.04
C MET A 297 -8.96 16.42 -11.33
N ALA A 298 -9.33 16.84 -10.11
CA ALA A 298 -8.49 17.70 -9.27
C ALA A 298 -7.09 17.13 -8.99
N VAL A 299 -6.94 15.79 -9.01
CA VAL A 299 -5.67 15.10 -8.78
C VAL A 299 -4.74 15.05 -10.01
N ALA A 300 -5.15 15.56 -11.17
CA ALA A 300 -4.35 15.48 -12.41
C ALA A 300 -2.95 16.11 -12.27
N GLY A 301 -2.84 17.19 -11.49
CA GLY A 301 -1.58 17.88 -11.18
C GLY A 301 -0.82 17.32 -9.99
N LYS A 302 -1.39 16.36 -9.25
CA LYS A 302 -0.77 15.82 -8.03
C LYS A 302 0.52 15.06 -8.38
N ARG A 303 1.55 15.24 -7.55
CA ARG A 303 2.79 14.48 -7.64
C ARG A 303 2.55 13.04 -7.19
N ASP A 304 3.31 12.11 -7.76
CA ASP A 304 3.25 10.71 -7.34
C ASP A 304 3.83 10.61 -5.93
N SER A 305 3.17 9.84 -5.05
CA SER A 305 3.74 9.52 -3.73
C SER A 305 5.11 8.87 -3.91
N GLN A 306 6.10 9.46 -3.26
CA GLN A 306 7.44 8.91 -3.13
C GLN A 306 7.61 8.41 -1.68
N ASP A 307 8.50 7.44 -1.46
CA ASP A 307 8.82 6.82 -0.17
C ASP A 307 7.80 5.82 0.41
N LEU A 308 8.17 5.20 1.53
CA LEU A 308 7.33 4.26 2.26
C LEU A 308 6.11 4.96 2.84
N CYS A 309 4.93 4.36 2.66
CA CYS A 309 3.64 4.97 3.03
C CYS A 309 3.53 5.38 4.51
N PHE A 310 4.23 4.68 5.41
CA PHE A 310 4.20 4.96 6.86
C PHE A 310 5.29 5.92 7.32
N LEU A 311 6.29 6.22 6.49
CA LEU A 311 7.26 7.28 6.76
C LEU A 311 6.67 8.66 6.46
N ALA A 312 6.00 8.81 5.32
CA ALA A 312 5.25 10.01 4.92
C ALA A 312 5.94 11.34 5.31
N GLY A 313 7.16 11.56 4.81
CA GLY A 313 7.97 12.76 5.10
C GLY A 313 8.92 12.62 6.30
N THR A 314 8.74 11.60 7.15
CA THR A 314 9.65 11.29 8.25
C THR A 314 10.93 10.60 7.75
N ARG A 315 12.09 11.03 8.27
CA ARG A 315 13.36 10.34 8.03
C ARG A 315 13.34 8.93 8.64
N GLN A 316 13.78 7.92 7.87
CA GLN A 316 13.83 6.53 8.33
C GLN A 316 14.53 6.37 9.69
N SER A 317 15.65 7.06 9.92
CA SER A 317 16.39 6.99 11.19
C SER A 317 15.55 7.49 12.38
N ALA A 318 14.79 8.57 12.21
CA ALA A 318 13.93 9.11 13.26
C ALA A 318 12.76 8.16 13.55
N PHE A 319 12.23 7.51 12.51
CA PHE A 319 11.18 6.49 12.67
C PHE A 319 11.69 5.26 13.44
N LEU A 320 12.87 4.75 13.07
CA LEU A 320 13.52 3.61 13.75
C LEU A 320 13.82 3.91 15.22
N GLU A 321 14.30 5.12 15.52
CA GLU A 321 14.55 5.57 16.89
C GLU A 321 13.28 5.56 17.75
N ARG A 322 12.18 6.13 17.24
CA ARG A 322 10.91 6.20 17.98
C ARG A 322 10.23 4.84 18.18
N HIS A 323 10.18 4.03 17.12
CA HIS A 323 9.35 2.82 17.10
C HIS A 323 10.11 1.54 17.46
N ALA A 324 11.44 1.51 17.35
CA ALA A 324 12.28 0.37 17.71
C ALA A 324 13.36 0.68 18.75
N GLY A 325 13.46 1.92 19.23
CA GLY A 325 14.55 2.32 20.13
C GLY A 325 15.93 2.26 19.48
N LEU A 326 15.99 2.18 18.15
CA LEU A 326 17.22 2.16 17.36
C LEU A 326 17.73 3.59 17.19
N GLY A 327 18.13 4.19 18.31
CA GLY A 327 18.76 5.50 18.35
C GLY A 327 20.26 5.45 18.06
N ARG A 328 20.93 6.57 18.28
CA ARG A 328 22.37 6.70 18.06
C ARG A 328 23.15 5.70 18.92
N ARG A 329 23.88 4.79 18.27
CA ARG A 329 24.79 3.81 18.89
C ARG A 329 26.15 3.87 18.18
N PRO A 330 27.10 4.67 18.66
CA PRO A 330 28.40 4.79 18.01
C PRO A 330 29.11 3.45 17.87
N GLY A 331 29.74 3.24 16.72
CA GLY A 331 30.42 1.99 16.37
C GLY A 331 31.57 2.24 15.40
N ALA A 332 32.41 1.24 15.19
CA ALA A 332 33.61 1.36 14.36
C ALA A 332 33.30 1.13 12.88
N ILE A 333 33.84 2.00 12.03
CA ILE A 333 33.96 1.74 10.58
C ILE A 333 35.29 1.03 10.37
N LEU A 334 35.24 -0.18 9.82
CA LEU A 334 36.39 -1.06 9.64
C LEU A 334 36.74 -1.20 8.15
N ASP A 335 38.01 -1.35 7.83
CA ASP A 335 38.43 -1.84 6.51
C ASP A 335 38.29 -3.37 6.40
N GLU A 336 38.68 -3.95 5.25
CA GLU A 336 38.64 -5.41 5.04
C GLU A 336 39.61 -6.21 5.93
N ARG A 337 40.59 -5.56 6.56
CA ARG A 337 41.56 -6.17 7.47
C ARG A 337 41.10 -6.07 8.93
N GLY A 338 40.00 -5.37 9.20
CA GLY A 338 39.49 -5.10 10.53
C GLY A 338 40.13 -3.88 11.20
N GLU A 339 40.87 -3.06 10.45
CA GLU A 339 41.47 -1.82 10.97
C GLU A 339 40.39 -0.73 11.03
N THR A 340 40.34 -0.01 12.16
CA THR A 340 39.39 1.10 12.35
C THR A 340 39.78 2.30 11.50
N LEU A 341 38.89 2.71 10.60
CA LEU A 341 39.03 3.90 9.76
C LEU A 341 38.30 5.12 10.34
N GLY A 342 37.35 4.90 11.24
CA GLY A 342 36.59 5.96 11.89
C GLY A 342 35.40 5.42 12.68
N GLU A 343 34.46 6.31 13.02
CA GLU A 343 33.26 5.98 13.78
C GLU A 343 31.99 6.36 13.01
N HIS A 344 30.92 5.58 13.22
CA HIS A 344 29.60 5.86 12.69
C HIS A 344 28.57 6.08 13.80
N ALA A 345 27.37 6.56 13.48
CA ALA A 345 26.31 6.87 14.45
C ALA A 345 25.41 5.66 14.83
N GLY A 346 25.66 4.48 14.26
CA GLY A 346 24.85 3.26 14.38
C GLY A 346 24.90 2.41 13.11
N ALA A 347 25.05 1.09 13.20
CA ALA A 347 25.22 0.26 12.01
C ALA A 347 23.92 0.19 11.17
N HIS A 348 22.77 0.29 11.83
CA HIS A 348 21.42 0.20 11.24
C HIS A 348 21.08 1.34 10.26
N VAL A 349 21.85 2.45 10.23
CA VAL A 349 21.61 3.54 9.26
C VAL A 349 22.39 3.36 7.94
N TYR A 350 23.21 2.30 7.84
CA TYR A 350 24.00 2.01 6.65
C TYR A 350 23.37 0.87 5.86
N THR A 351 23.50 0.94 4.53
CA THR A 351 23.05 -0.12 3.62
C THR A 351 24.22 -0.60 2.78
N VAL A 352 24.30 -1.91 2.53
CA VAL A 352 25.32 -2.49 1.63
C VAL A 352 25.25 -1.82 0.25
N GLY A 353 26.42 -1.38 -0.24
CA GLY A 353 26.59 -0.59 -1.45
C GLY A 353 26.55 0.92 -1.25
N GLN A 354 26.26 1.41 -0.05
CA GLN A 354 26.29 2.85 0.25
C GLN A 354 27.70 3.41 0.16
N ARG A 355 27.83 4.55 -0.55
CA ARG A 355 29.08 5.32 -0.69
C ARG A 355 29.11 6.58 0.18
N HIS A 356 28.00 7.32 0.19
CA HIS A 356 27.92 8.63 0.82
C HIS A 356 27.59 8.52 2.32
N GLY A 357 27.96 9.54 3.10
CA GLY A 357 27.63 9.61 4.54
C GLY A 357 28.47 8.69 5.44
N LEU A 358 29.61 8.19 4.96
CA LEU A 358 30.52 7.37 5.79
C LEU A 358 31.32 8.20 6.80
N GLY A 359 31.53 9.50 6.55
CA GLY A 359 32.23 10.39 7.50
C GLY A 359 33.73 10.12 7.68
N ILE A 360 34.33 9.31 6.80
CA ILE A 360 35.75 8.95 6.82
C ILE A 360 36.45 9.47 5.55
N SER A 361 37.75 9.76 5.69
CA SER A 361 38.62 10.12 4.55
C SER A 361 39.43 8.91 4.13
N ALA A 362 39.44 8.61 2.84
CA ALA A 362 40.22 7.52 2.26
C ALA A 362 40.81 7.97 0.91
N PRO A 363 41.97 7.44 0.51
CA PRO A 363 42.62 7.80 -0.76
C PRO A 363 41.78 7.38 -1.99
N GLU A 364 40.93 6.37 -1.83
CA GLU A 364 40.02 5.88 -2.87
C GLU A 364 38.57 5.84 -2.35
N PRO A 365 37.56 5.88 -3.24
CA PRO A 365 36.15 5.79 -2.82
C PRO A 365 35.84 4.44 -2.17
N LEU A 366 35.35 4.49 -0.93
CA LEU A 366 34.91 3.31 -0.17
C LEU A 366 33.38 3.15 -0.20
N TYR A 367 32.95 1.89 -0.12
CA TYR A 367 31.56 1.48 -0.11
C TYR A 367 31.32 0.52 1.06
N VAL A 368 30.13 0.57 1.66
CA VAL A 368 29.71 -0.39 2.68
C VAL A 368 29.63 -1.79 2.08
N LEU A 369 30.51 -2.69 2.50
CA LEU A 369 30.56 -4.09 2.09
C LEU A 369 29.62 -4.96 2.94
N SER A 370 29.57 -4.69 4.24
CA SER A 370 28.73 -5.40 5.20
C SER A 370 28.45 -4.54 6.44
N THR A 371 27.35 -4.86 7.12
CA THR A 371 26.95 -4.27 8.40
C THR A 371 26.74 -5.39 9.41
N ASP A 372 27.26 -5.23 10.62
CA ASP A 372 27.00 -6.13 11.74
C ASP A 372 26.31 -5.33 12.85
N SER A 373 25.01 -5.60 13.09
CA SER A 373 24.24 -4.89 14.10
C SER A 373 24.52 -5.37 15.53
N ILE A 374 25.06 -6.57 15.70
CA ILE A 374 25.42 -7.17 17.00
C ILE A 374 26.75 -6.58 17.46
N ALA A 375 27.78 -6.68 16.62
CA ALA A 375 29.09 -6.06 16.87
C ALA A 375 29.04 -4.53 16.73
N ASN A 376 27.99 -4.00 16.11
CA ASN A 376 27.81 -2.59 15.77
C ASN A 376 29.00 -2.03 14.97
N THR A 377 29.32 -2.72 13.88
CA THR A 377 30.43 -2.35 12.98
C THR A 377 29.96 -2.24 11.54
N VAL A 378 30.61 -1.36 10.78
CA VAL A 378 30.39 -1.21 9.34
C VAL A 378 31.70 -1.50 8.62
N THR A 379 31.74 -2.54 7.79
CA THR A 379 32.92 -2.85 6.98
C THR A 379 32.82 -2.14 5.64
N VAL A 380 33.88 -1.44 5.26
CA VAL A 380 33.97 -0.70 3.99
C VAL A 380 35.15 -1.17 3.15
N GLY A 381 35.04 -1.00 1.85
CA GLY A 381 36.09 -1.37 0.90
C GLY A 381 35.81 -0.89 -0.51
N PRO A 382 36.66 -1.27 -1.48
CA PRO A 382 36.52 -0.82 -2.86
C PRO A 382 35.32 -1.48 -3.54
N ARG A 383 34.79 -0.82 -4.58
CA ARG A 383 33.50 -1.19 -5.22
C ARG A 383 33.51 -2.61 -5.79
N GLU A 384 34.66 -3.06 -6.27
CA GLU A 384 34.86 -4.36 -6.90
C GLU A 384 34.52 -5.51 -5.95
N ARG A 385 34.62 -5.30 -4.64
CA ARG A 385 34.31 -6.30 -3.60
C ARG A 385 32.82 -6.52 -3.42
N LEU A 386 32.01 -5.56 -3.86
CA LEU A 386 30.55 -5.71 -3.94
C LEU A 386 30.14 -6.59 -5.11
N LEU A 387 30.99 -6.84 -6.11
CA LEU A 387 30.57 -7.60 -7.28
C LEU A 387 30.49 -9.09 -6.96
N ALA A 388 29.34 -9.69 -7.23
CA ALA A 388 29.09 -11.12 -7.11
C ALA A 388 28.49 -11.65 -8.42
N ARG A 389 28.87 -12.88 -8.79
CA ARG A 389 28.25 -13.64 -9.89
C ARG A 389 27.22 -14.65 -9.39
N GLU A 390 27.07 -14.77 -8.08
CA GLU A 390 26.13 -15.67 -7.44
C GLU A 390 25.25 -14.91 -6.46
N LEU A 391 23.97 -15.28 -6.42
CA LEU A 391 23.00 -14.76 -5.47
C LEU A 391 22.29 -15.94 -4.79
N ILE A 392 22.17 -15.87 -3.47
CA ILE A 392 21.41 -16.83 -2.69
C ILE A 392 20.06 -16.22 -2.35
N VAL A 393 19.00 -16.96 -2.66
CA VAL A 393 17.62 -16.58 -2.36
C VAL A 393 17.05 -17.60 -1.38
N GLY A 394 16.66 -17.14 -0.19
CA GLY A 394 15.98 -17.92 0.82
C GLY A 394 14.46 -17.87 0.66
N GLY A 395 13.77 -18.95 1.02
CA GLY A 395 12.32 -19.06 0.96
C GLY A 395 11.75 -18.77 -0.42
N ALA A 396 12.40 -19.28 -1.46
CA ALA A 396 12.05 -18.99 -2.85
C ALA A 396 10.77 -19.74 -3.25
N ILE A 397 9.88 -19.04 -3.96
CA ILE A 397 8.72 -19.64 -4.62
C ILE A 397 8.95 -19.57 -6.13
N LEU A 398 8.89 -20.72 -6.80
CA LEU A 398 8.93 -20.85 -8.24
C LEU A 398 7.54 -21.16 -8.78
N HIS A 399 7.03 -20.33 -9.69
CA HIS A 399 5.75 -20.58 -10.38
C HIS A 399 5.91 -21.46 -11.62
N ARG A 400 7.15 -21.63 -12.10
CA ARG A 400 7.55 -22.52 -13.19
C ARG A 400 8.86 -23.18 -12.83
N ASP A 401 9.18 -24.30 -13.48
CA ASP A 401 10.45 -24.99 -13.27
C ASP A 401 11.64 -24.05 -13.50
N ALA A 402 12.73 -24.31 -12.79
CA ALA A 402 13.91 -23.45 -12.73
C ALA A 402 14.50 -23.10 -14.10
N GLY A 403 14.35 -23.99 -15.08
CA GLY A 403 14.79 -23.77 -16.47
C GLY A 403 14.05 -22.65 -17.20
N ALA A 404 12.92 -22.17 -16.65
CA ALA A 404 12.20 -21.01 -17.16
C ALA A 404 12.88 -19.67 -16.77
N VAL A 405 13.68 -19.64 -15.70
CA VAL A 405 14.29 -18.41 -15.19
C VAL A 405 15.41 -17.95 -16.13
N ASP A 406 15.29 -16.74 -16.65
CA ASP A 406 16.29 -16.10 -17.52
C ASP A 406 16.81 -14.76 -16.97
N GLY A 407 16.24 -14.26 -15.87
CA GLY A 407 16.75 -13.07 -15.21
C GLY A 407 16.16 -12.78 -13.84
N VAL A 408 16.84 -11.89 -13.12
CA VAL A 408 16.49 -11.49 -11.74
C VAL A 408 16.55 -9.98 -11.59
N ARG A 409 15.60 -9.41 -10.85
CA ARG A 409 15.63 -8.04 -10.35
C ARG A 409 15.71 -8.07 -8.83
N VAL A 410 16.63 -7.32 -8.25
CA VAL A 410 16.98 -7.36 -6.81
C VAL A 410 16.61 -6.07 -6.07
N ARG A 411 16.14 -5.06 -6.79
CA ARG A 411 15.70 -3.75 -6.28
C ARG A 411 14.56 -3.23 -7.17
N ALA A 412 13.57 -2.54 -6.61
CA ALA A 412 12.38 -2.10 -7.34
C ALA A 412 12.69 -1.26 -8.60
N HIS A 413 13.59 -0.27 -8.47
CA HIS A 413 14.04 0.58 -9.57
C HIS A 413 15.41 0.14 -10.15
N GLY A 414 15.81 -1.12 -9.89
CA GLY A 414 17.06 -1.68 -10.40
C GLY A 414 16.89 -2.28 -11.79
N ARG A 415 17.99 -2.32 -12.56
CA ARG A 415 18.06 -3.13 -13.78
C ARG A 415 17.83 -4.61 -13.46
N ARG A 416 17.40 -5.35 -14.48
CA ARG A 416 17.39 -6.81 -14.45
C ARG A 416 18.75 -7.36 -14.88
N PHE A 417 19.18 -8.43 -14.22
CA PHE A 417 20.38 -9.17 -14.55
C PHE A 417 20.00 -10.50 -15.19
N PRO A 418 20.60 -10.87 -16.34
CA PRO A 418 20.45 -12.21 -16.88
C PRO A 418 21.01 -13.24 -15.89
N CYS A 419 20.24 -14.28 -15.60
CA CYS A 419 20.64 -15.32 -14.67
C CYS A 419 20.04 -16.67 -15.04
N ARG A 420 20.57 -17.72 -14.40
CA ARG A 420 19.99 -19.06 -14.43
C ARG A 420 19.97 -19.67 -13.03
N VAL A 421 19.09 -20.64 -12.83
CA VAL A 421 19.21 -21.59 -11.72
C VAL A 421 20.04 -22.78 -12.23
N PRO A 422 21.22 -23.06 -11.64
CA PRO A 422 22.13 -24.08 -12.16
C PRO A 422 21.64 -25.51 -11.90
N GLU A 423 20.82 -25.70 -10.87
CA GLU A 423 20.26 -27.01 -10.50
C GLU A 423 18.80 -27.12 -10.98
N PRO A 424 18.38 -28.28 -11.49
CA PRO A 424 16.96 -28.53 -11.76
C PRO A 424 16.14 -28.39 -10.47
N ARG A 425 15.12 -27.53 -10.51
CA ARG A 425 14.13 -27.37 -9.43
C ARG A 425 12.74 -27.30 -10.05
N ALA A 426 11.80 -28.07 -9.54
CA ALA A 426 10.41 -28.00 -9.96
C ALA A 426 9.77 -26.69 -9.45
N ALA A 427 8.65 -26.28 -10.06
CA ALA A 427 7.77 -25.27 -9.47
C ALA A 427 7.39 -25.63 -8.02
N GLY A 428 7.25 -24.63 -7.15
CA GLY A 428 6.94 -24.80 -5.73
C GLY A 428 7.84 -23.98 -4.81
N TRP A 429 7.76 -24.27 -3.51
CA TRP A 429 8.56 -23.64 -2.47
C TRP A 429 9.91 -24.33 -2.31
N HIS A 430 10.97 -23.54 -2.11
CA HIS A 430 12.34 -23.99 -1.89
C HIS A 430 12.97 -23.19 -0.75
N GLU A 431 13.57 -23.88 0.21
CA GLU A 431 14.26 -23.23 1.35
C GLU A 431 15.39 -22.30 0.88
N ARG A 432 16.17 -22.74 -0.12
CA ARG A 432 17.31 -22.02 -0.66
C ARG A 432 17.43 -22.26 -2.16
N LEU A 433 17.66 -21.19 -2.92
CA LEU A 433 17.85 -21.19 -4.37
C LEU A 433 19.13 -20.42 -4.72
N ARG A 434 20.05 -21.07 -5.46
CA ARG A 434 21.25 -20.42 -6.00
C ARG A 434 20.96 -19.88 -7.39
N LEU A 435 21.32 -18.63 -7.64
CA LEU A 435 21.25 -18.00 -8.96
C LEU A 435 22.66 -17.70 -9.44
N GLU A 436 22.96 -18.06 -10.69
CA GLU A 436 24.20 -17.70 -11.38
C GLU A 436 23.91 -16.56 -12.35
N LEU A 437 24.56 -15.41 -12.14
CA LEU A 437 24.44 -14.22 -12.97
C LEU A 437 25.41 -14.30 -14.15
N ALA A 438 24.94 -13.93 -15.35
CA ALA A 438 25.78 -13.90 -16.54
C ALA A 438 26.91 -12.85 -16.43
N GLU A 439 26.61 -11.75 -15.75
CA GLU A 439 27.51 -10.64 -15.46
C GLU A 439 27.53 -10.37 -13.95
N PRO A 440 28.65 -9.87 -13.39
CA PRO A 440 28.70 -9.52 -11.98
C PRO A 440 27.69 -8.40 -11.65
N ALA A 441 26.95 -8.58 -10.56
CA ALA A 441 26.08 -7.55 -10.00
C ALA A 441 26.59 -7.13 -8.62
N GLU A 442 26.29 -5.90 -8.22
CA GLU A 442 26.55 -5.46 -6.85
C GLU A 442 25.70 -6.28 -5.87
N ARG A 443 26.34 -6.82 -4.84
CA ARG A 443 25.71 -7.52 -3.74
C ARG A 443 24.61 -6.62 -3.19
N THR A 444 23.42 -7.18 -3.16
CA THR A 444 22.27 -6.50 -2.60
C THR A 444 22.18 -6.90 -1.14
N ALA A 445 21.82 -5.93 -0.29
CA ALA A 445 21.68 -6.15 1.13
C ALA A 445 20.69 -7.31 1.42
N PRO A 446 21.03 -8.24 2.32
CA PRO A 446 20.10 -9.26 2.79
C PRO A 446 18.78 -8.65 3.26
N GLY A 447 17.66 -9.36 3.02
CA GLY A 447 16.30 -8.88 3.30
C GLY A 447 15.61 -8.17 2.12
N GLN A 448 16.33 -7.83 1.06
CA GLN A 448 15.71 -7.42 -0.21
C GLN A 448 15.06 -8.62 -0.92
N VAL A 449 14.23 -8.34 -1.93
CA VAL A 449 13.52 -9.37 -2.68
C VAL A 449 14.24 -9.65 -4.00
N ALA A 450 14.45 -10.92 -4.32
CA ALA A 450 14.86 -11.36 -5.64
C ALA A 450 13.59 -11.75 -6.42
N CYS A 451 13.22 -10.96 -7.43
CA CYS A 451 12.12 -11.27 -8.33
C CYS A 451 12.66 -11.92 -9.61
N LEU A 452 12.15 -13.10 -9.96
CA LEU A 452 12.63 -13.97 -11.03
C LEU A 452 11.73 -13.88 -12.25
N TYR A 453 12.34 -13.81 -13.43
CA TYR A 453 11.65 -13.53 -14.68
C TYR A 453 11.91 -14.61 -15.74
N ARG A 454 10.94 -14.73 -16.65
CA ARG A 454 11.08 -15.29 -18.00
C ARG A 454 10.55 -14.26 -18.99
N GLY A 455 11.41 -13.65 -19.79
CA GLY A 455 10.99 -12.50 -20.62
C GLY A 455 10.30 -11.45 -19.74
N GLU A 456 9.05 -11.08 -20.02
CA GLU A 456 8.30 -10.09 -19.23
C GLU A 456 7.49 -10.68 -18.05
N VAL A 457 7.51 -12.01 -17.88
CA VAL A 457 6.65 -12.71 -16.90
C VAL A 457 7.44 -13.01 -15.63
N VAL A 458 6.84 -12.74 -14.48
CA VAL A 458 7.37 -13.15 -13.17
C VAL A 458 7.11 -14.64 -12.99
N VAL A 459 8.18 -15.41 -12.81
CA VAL A 459 8.15 -16.87 -12.66
C VAL A 459 8.60 -17.34 -11.29
N GLY A 460 8.92 -16.41 -10.40
CA GLY A 460 9.18 -16.70 -9.00
C GLY A 460 9.71 -15.50 -8.24
N TYR A 461 9.89 -15.66 -6.94
CA TYR A 461 10.48 -14.65 -6.08
C TYR A 461 11.04 -15.28 -4.81
N GLY A 462 11.78 -14.51 -4.01
CA GLY A 462 12.18 -14.89 -2.66
C GLY A 462 13.01 -13.79 -2.00
N THR A 463 13.57 -14.06 -0.83
CA THR A 463 14.36 -13.07 -0.08
C THR A 463 15.84 -13.29 -0.29
N ILE A 464 16.59 -12.24 -0.58
CA ILE A 464 18.05 -12.30 -0.70
C ILE A 464 18.64 -12.65 0.67
N ALA A 465 19.40 -13.74 0.72
CA ALA A 465 20.11 -14.21 1.90
C ALA A 465 21.58 -13.79 1.85
N ALA A 466 22.22 -13.84 3.02
CA ALA A 466 23.65 -13.57 3.19
C ALA A 466 24.55 -14.63 2.54
#